data_AF-A0A0R2HVX1-F1
#
_entry.id   AF-A0A0R2HVX1-F1
#
_cell.length_a   1.000
_cell.length_b   1.000
_cell.length_c   1.000
_cell.angle_alpha   90.00
_cell.angle_beta   90.00
_cell.angle_gamma   90.00
#
_symmetry.space_group_name_H-M   'P 1'
#
loop_
_entity.id
_entity.type
_entity.pdbx_description
1 polymer ?
#
loop_
_entity_poly.entity_id
_entity_poly.type
_entity_poly.pdbx_seq_one_letter_code
_entity_poly.pdbx_strand_id
1 'polypeptide(L)'
;MKKQLSIIGILLAALLFLCIPTKSDQAFAADSNTRATTKLVHGVHTTYQKRNVQTNQWENFMSLYESKTLDSSYRSTEPYPGLGLRNFKIIKTAYISITETGYYSFKTSGNLGMTLMINDSPNYGTPIYLNAGQVAKIKFESWDIGQIIDPTSGLYSHIQWITPSMRPTTNYASIPLEKLYTTPDLQGVEVETPEKLVNGVHSVYQKRNTQSGQWDNFVSVYEAKTLDSSYRLTEPYPNLGYRNFKIIKTAYIPITESGTYSFSMTGNLGYNLMVNDLPNYGTPLYLNAGQVAKVKYEVWDIGQINDPTFGLYSHIKWITPSMRPTTTPVFIPLEKLYTTPDLQGVAL
;
A
#
# COMPACT_ATOMS: atom_id res chain seq x y z
N MET A 1 50.57 19.23 -68.57
CA MET A 1 51.99 19.49 -68.26
C MET A 1 52.14 19.39 -66.74
N LYS A 2 52.65 18.26 -66.20
CA LYS A 2 53.97 18.10 -65.51
C LYS A 2 54.24 19.22 -64.47
N LYS A 3 54.37 18.99 -63.15
CA LYS A 3 55.36 18.20 -62.37
C LYS A 3 54.90 18.02 -60.88
N GLN A 4 54.96 16.81 -60.30
CA GLN A 4 55.94 16.26 -59.29
C GLN A 4 55.85 16.88 -57.87
N LEU A 5 55.41 16.13 -56.82
CA LEU A 5 56.16 15.23 -55.88
C LEU A 5 57.15 16.01 -54.97
N SER A 6 56.90 16.18 -53.66
CA SER A 6 57.08 15.25 -52.50
C SER A 6 58.44 15.40 -51.79
N ILE A 7 58.43 15.82 -50.52
CA ILE A 7 59.49 15.62 -49.50
C ILE A 7 58.72 15.49 -48.15
N ILE A 8 58.54 14.27 -47.62
CA ILE A 8 59.29 13.66 -46.48
C ILE A 8 59.19 14.56 -45.22
N GLY A 9 58.66 14.16 -44.07
CA GLY A 9 58.60 12.84 -43.45
C GLY A 9 59.49 12.82 -42.18
N ILE A 10 58.83 12.65 -41.02
CA ILE A 10 59.34 12.17 -39.72
C ILE A 10 59.84 13.22 -38.71
N LEU A 11 58.99 13.53 -37.72
CA LEU A 11 59.30 13.29 -36.30
C LEU A 11 57.97 13.18 -35.51
N LEU A 12 57.38 11.99 -35.52
CA LEU A 12 57.06 11.18 -34.33
C LEU A 12 57.36 11.80 -32.95
N ALA A 13 56.37 11.65 -32.08
CA ALA A 13 56.41 11.68 -30.62
C ALA A 13 56.40 13.06 -29.94
N ALA A 14 55.20 13.51 -29.54
CA ALA A 14 54.87 13.68 -28.12
C ALA A 14 53.47 14.32 -27.93
N LEU A 15 52.64 13.62 -27.16
CA LEU A 15 51.48 14.11 -26.39
C LEU A 15 50.30 14.69 -27.18
N LEU A 16 49.22 13.92 -27.37
CA LEU A 16 48.09 13.88 -26.43
C LEU A 16 47.62 15.28 -26.02
N PHE A 17 46.92 15.96 -26.93
CA PHE A 17 45.89 16.91 -26.55
C PHE A 17 44.57 16.52 -27.23
N LEU A 18 43.69 16.02 -26.38
CA LEU A 18 42.26 15.81 -26.61
C LEU A 18 41.61 17.10 -27.11
N CYS A 19 40.86 17.02 -28.22
CA CYS A 19 39.65 17.80 -28.42
C CYS A 19 38.63 16.92 -29.16
N ILE A 20 37.74 16.38 -28.35
CA ILE A 20 36.57 15.55 -28.67
C ILE A 20 35.57 16.40 -29.47
N PRO A 21 34.85 15.84 -30.46
CA PRO A 21 33.79 16.55 -31.18
C PRO A 21 32.65 16.97 -30.24
N THR A 22 32.22 18.22 -30.35
CA THR A 22 31.08 18.81 -29.63
C THR A 22 29.78 18.09 -30.01
N LYS A 23 29.33 17.18 -29.15
CA LYS A 23 27.92 16.78 -29.08
C LYS A 23 27.21 17.76 -28.15
N SER A 24 26.35 18.58 -28.75
CA SER A 24 25.16 19.10 -28.09
C SER A 24 24.33 17.90 -27.63
N ASP A 25 24.50 17.53 -26.35
CA ASP A 25 23.60 16.70 -25.53
C ASP A 25 24.32 16.44 -24.21
N GLN A 26 24.40 17.47 -23.37
CA GLN A 26 24.57 17.33 -21.92
C GLN A 26 23.27 17.89 -21.34
N ALA A 27 22.23 17.08 -21.13
CA ALA A 27 22.13 16.21 -19.97
C ALA A 27 22.74 16.90 -18.75
N PHE A 28 21.94 17.75 -18.10
CA PHE A 28 22.19 18.21 -16.74
C PHE A 28 22.20 16.98 -15.82
N ALA A 29 23.38 16.40 -15.65
CA ALA A 29 23.71 15.53 -14.56
C ALA A 29 24.33 16.39 -13.46
N ALA A 30 23.54 16.67 -12.41
CA ALA A 30 23.97 16.70 -11.01
C ALA A 30 22.88 17.37 -10.15
N ASP A 31 22.05 16.53 -9.53
CA ASP A 31 21.90 16.59 -8.07
C ASP A 31 21.70 15.15 -7.57
N SER A 32 22.77 14.37 -7.70
CA SER A 32 22.83 12.95 -7.41
C SER A 32 23.23 12.70 -5.95
N ASN A 33 22.52 13.27 -4.98
CA ASN A 33 22.78 12.93 -3.57
C ASN A 33 21.65 13.08 -2.54
N THR A 34 20.36 13.10 -2.92
CA THR A 34 19.28 12.94 -1.93
C THR A 34 18.00 12.30 -2.49
N ARG A 35 17.69 11.09 -2.00
CA ARG A 35 16.37 10.39 -1.96
C ARG A 35 15.79 9.93 -3.32
N ALA A 36 15.43 8.66 -3.56
CA ALA A 36 15.10 7.54 -2.68
C ALA A 36 15.48 6.21 -3.34
N THR A 37 16.35 5.43 -2.70
CA THR A 37 16.70 4.04 -3.04
C THR A 37 15.71 3.03 -2.46
N THR A 38 14.41 3.35 -2.45
CA THR A 38 13.35 2.38 -2.11
C THR A 38 12.08 2.77 -2.86
N LYS A 39 11.91 2.26 -4.08
CA LYS A 39 10.63 2.33 -4.77
C LYS A 39 9.66 1.37 -4.07
N LEU A 40 8.80 1.91 -3.21
CA LEU A 40 7.66 1.18 -2.66
C LEU A 40 6.79 0.66 -3.81
N VAL A 41 6.74 -0.67 -4.01
CA VAL A 41 5.94 -1.27 -5.09
C VAL A 41 4.47 -0.89 -4.96
N HIS A 42 3.91 -0.99 -3.74
CA HIS A 42 2.53 -0.63 -3.47
C HIS A 42 2.40 0.56 -2.52
N GLY A 43 1.52 1.50 -2.87
CA GLY A 43 1.30 2.71 -2.09
C GLY A 43 1.07 3.96 -2.92
N VAL A 44 1.34 5.10 -2.31
CA VAL A 44 1.13 6.43 -2.88
C VAL A 44 2.41 7.25 -2.74
N HIS A 45 2.65 8.14 -3.70
CA HIS A 45 3.51 9.29 -3.51
C HIS A 45 2.66 10.43 -2.93
N THR A 46 2.94 10.82 -1.69
CA THR A 46 2.22 11.88 -1.00
C THR A 46 3.05 13.14 -0.96
N THR A 47 2.44 14.26 -1.38
CA THR A 47 2.98 15.61 -1.19
C THR A 47 2.08 16.38 -0.23
N TYR A 48 2.67 16.86 0.85
CA TYR A 48 2.05 17.73 1.84
C TYR A 48 2.42 19.17 1.51
N GLN A 49 1.42 20.05 1.49
CA GLN A 49 1.58 21.48 1.28
C GLN A 49 0.95 22.25 2.42
N LYS A 50 1.57 23.38 2.78
CA LYS A 50 1.05 24.32 3.76
C LYS A 50 0.58 25.58 3.04
N ARG A 51 -0.57 26.11 3.44
CA ARG A 51 -1.09 27.37 2.90
C ARG A 51 -0.46 28.53 3.65
N ASN A 52 0.16 29.42 2.91
CA ASN A 52 0.54 30.73 3.39
C ASN A 52 -0.73 31.58 3.49
N VAL A 53 -1.16 31.90 4.71
CA VAL A 53 -2.44 32.59 4.96
C VAL A 53 -2.41 34.06 4.52
N GLN A 54 -1.23 34.67 4.42
CA GLN A 54 -1.08 36.05 3.95
C GLN A 54 -1.17 36.14 2.42
N THR A 55 -0.53 35.20 1.70
CA THR A 55 -0.47 35.24 0.23
C THR A 55 -1.52 34.37 -0.44
N ASN A 56 -2.23 33.53 0.33
CA ASN A 56 -3.14 32.48 -0.15
C ASN A 56 -2.48 31.45 -1.08
N GLN A 57 -1.16 31.36 -1.09
CA GLN A 57 -0.42 30.39 -1.90
C GLN A 57 -0.17 29.08 -1.13
N TRP A 58 -0.05 27.98 -1.89
CA TRP A 58 0.33 26.68 -1.37
C TRP A 58 1.83 26.48 -1.53
N GLU A 59 2.52 26.15 -0.44
CA GLU A 59 3.95 25.90 -0.40
C GLU A 59 4.21 24.42 -0.10
N ASN A 60 5.15 23.80 -0.82
CA ASN A 60 5.54 22.41 -0.56
C ASN A 60 6.19 22.29 0.82
N PHE A 61 5.68 21.39 1.64
CA PHE A 61 6.19 21.13 2.99
C PHE A 61 7.00 19.84 3.05
N MET A 62 6.46 18.74 2.50
CA MET A 62 7.11 17.43 2.51
C MET A 62 6.60 16.57 1.35
N SER A 63 7.46 15.75 0.77
CA SER A 63 7.05 14.69 -0.17
C SER A 63 7.74 13.37 0.18
N LEU A 64 6.99 12.28 0.15
CA LEU A 64 7.50 10.94 0.40
C LEU A 64 6.63 9.87 -0.26
N TYR A 65 7.23 8.69 -0.43
CA TYR A 65 6.50 7.48 -0.77
C TYR A 65 5.99 6.81 0.50
N GLU A 66 4.73 6.38 0.49
CA GLU A 66 4.07 5.76 1.65
C GLU A 66 3.35 4.48 1.24
N SER A 67 3.48 3.43 2.04
CA SER A 67 2.67 2.21 1.95
C SER A 67 1.25 2.44 2.50
N LYS A 68 0.53 3.40 1.91
CA LYS A 68 -0.83 3.84 2.32
C LYS A 68 -1.77 3.84 1.13
N THR A 69 -3.07 3.76 1.41
CA THR A 69 -4.10 3.97 0.40
C THR A 69 -4.25 5.47 0.09
N LEU A 70 -5.06 5.76 -0.92
CA LEU A 70 -5.48 7.13 -1.24
C LEU A 70 -6.39 7.72 -0.14
N ASP A 71 -7.02 6.89 0.68
CA ASP A 71 -7.87 7.33 1.79
C ASP A 71 -7.05 8.00 2.89
N SER A 72 -7.65 9.00 3.52
CA SER A 72 -7.01 9.79 4.57
C SER A 72 -8.01 10.09 5.67
N SER A 73 -7.61 9.88 6.92
CA SER A 73 -8.42 10.18 8.11
C SER A 73 -7.48 10.65 9.22
N TYR A 74 -7.77 11.83 9.74
CA TYR A 74 -6.96 12.57 10.71
C TYR A 74 -7.94 13.17 11.71
N ARG A 75 -7.88 12.84 12.99
CA ARG A 75 -8.80 13.42 13.98
C ARG A 75 -8.34 14.83 14.40
N SER A 76 -7.94 14.95 15.65
CA SER A 76 -7.28 16.12 16.22
C SER A 76 -5.75 16.08 16.03
N THR A 77 -5.26 15.21 15.14
CA THR A 77 -3.84 15.05 14.83
C THR A 77 -3.52 15.67 13.47
N GLU A 78 -2.32 16.22 13.35
CA GLU A 78 -1.87 16.78 12.08
C GLU A 78 -1.65 15.67 11.05
N PRO A 79 -1.89 15.94 9.75
CA PRO A 79 -1.69 14.93 8.71
C PRO A 79 -0.24 14.48 8.53
N TYR A 80 0.70 15.32 8.96
CA TYR A 80 2.14 15.06 8.98
C TYR A 80 2.79 15.91 10.08
N PRO A 81 3.81 15.39 10.81
CA PRO A 81 4.50 16.13 11.87
C PRO A 81 4.98 17.53 11.45
N GLY A 82 4.52 18.56 12.16
CA GLY A 82 4.85 19.97 11.93
C GLY A 82 4.04 20.67 10.82
N LEU A 83 3.16 19.96 10.11
CA LEU A 83 2.30 20.56 9.09
C LEU A 83 1.23 21.46 9.72
N GLY A 84 0.76 21.09 10.91
CA GLY A 84 -0.34 21.73 11.62
C GLY A 84 -1.71 21.11 11.31
N LEU A 85 -2.71 21.51 12.09
CA LEU A 85 -4.08 20.98 12.04
C LEU A 85 -4.98 21.66 11.00
N ARG A 86 -4.52 22.75 10.38
CA ARG A 86 -5.29 23.62 9.48
C ARG A 86 -4.41 24.11 8.35
N ASN A 87 -5.04 24.65 7.30
CA ASN A 87 -4.33 25.32 6.21
C ASN A 87 -3.33 24.38 5.53
N PHE A 88 -3.76 23.15 5.27
CA PHE A 88 -2.94 22.12 4.66
C PHE A 88 -3.62 21.57 3.40
N LYS A 89 -2.80 21.06 2.49
CA LYS A 89 -3.24 20.25 1.35
C LYS A 89 -2.38 18.99 1.29
N ILE A 90 -3.03 17.89 0.93
CA ILE A 90 -2.43 16.57 0.77
C ILE A 90 -2.72 16.14 -0.65
N ILE A 91 -1.67 15.80 -1.39
CA ILE A 91 -1.75 15.36 -2.78
C ILE A 91 -1.20 13.94 -2.82
N LYS A 92 -2.07 12.95 -3.00
CA LYS A 92 -1.67 11.55 -3.15
C LYS A 92 -1.72 11.15 -4.62
N THR A 93 -0.61 10.66 -5.13
CA THR A 93 -0.49 10.14 -6.50
C THR A 93 -0.18 8.66 -6.46
N ALA A 94 -0.93 7.86 -7.22
CA ALA A 94 -0.67 6.45 -7.42
C ALA A 94 -1.01 6.04 -8.85
N TYR A 95 -0.55 4.86 -9.23
CA TYR A 95 -0.83 4.22 -10.53
C TYR A 95 -1.57 2.92 -10.29
N ILE A 96 -2.52 2.58 -11.16
CA ILE A 96 -3.32 1.37 -11.07
C ILE A 96 -3.17 0.59 -12.36
N SER A 97 -2.78 -0.69 -12.25
CA SER A 97 -2.88 -1.62 -13.37
C SER A 97 -4.33 -2.03 -13.57
N ILE A 98 -4.88 -1.70 -14.74
CA ILE A 98 -6.25 -2.03 -15.11
C ILE A 98 -6.30 -3.46 -15.60
N THR A 99 -7.02 -4.31 -14.87
CA THR A 99 -7.12 -5.75 -15.18
C THR A 99 -8.34 -6.09 -16.03
N GLU A 100 -9.30 -5.17 -16.13
CA GLU A 100 -10.58 -5.40 -16.81
C GLU A 100 -10.89 -4.22 -17.71
N THR A 101 -11.37 -4.51 -18.93
CA THR A 101 -11.83 -3.47 -19.85
C THR A 101 -13.27 -3.07 -19.49
N GLY A 102 -13.54 -1.78 -19.34
CA GLY A 102 -14.91 -1.28 -19.13
C GLY A 102 -14.99 0.05 -18.38
N TYR A 103 -16.21 0.39 -17.95
CA TYR A 103 -16.49 1.63 -17.22
C TYR A 103 -16.24 1.51 -15.72
N TYR A 104 -15.21 2.22 -15.25
CA TYR A 104 -14.92 2.43 -13.84
C TYR A 104 -15.64 3.67 -13.33
N SER A 105 -16.30 3.58 -12.18
CA SER A 105 -16.89 4.74 -11.51
C SER A 105 -16.10 5.06 -10.26
N PHE A 106 -15.74 6.33 -10.05
CA PHE A 106 -15.04 6.78 -8.85
C PHE A 106 -15.92 7.73 -8.06
N LYS A 107 -15.83 7.66 -6.72
CA LYS A 107 -16.56 8.53 -5.80
C LYS A 107 -15.64 8.98 -4.69
N THR A 108 -15.64 10.27 -4.41
CA THR A 108 -14.96 10.87 -3.27
C THR A 108 -15.96 11.17 -2.15
N SER A 109 -15.56 11.01 -0.89
CA SER A 109 -16.37 11.37 0.28
C SER A 109 -15.47 11.89 1.40
N GLY A 110 -15.93 12.87 2.16
CA GLY A 110 -15.08 13.57 3.11
C GLY A 110 -15.66 14.89 3.57
N ASN A 111 -15.03 15.47 4.58
CA ASN A 111 -15.31 16.83 5.06
C ASN A 111 -14.18 17.82 4.72
N LEU A 112 -13.17 17.38 3.97
CA LEU A 112 -12.17 18.24 3.35
C LEU A 112 -12.64 18.71 1.97
N GLY A 113 -12.07 19.82 1.50
CA GLY A 113 -12.12 20.13 0.07
C GLY A 113 -11.37 19.03 -0.69
N MET A 114 -11.92 18.54 -1.80
CA MET A 114 -11.37 17.38 -2.51
C MET A 114 -11.38 17.58 -4.03
N THR A 115 -10.41 17.00 -4.71
CA THR A 115 -10.40 16.88 -6.17
C THR A 115 -9.77 15.56 -6.56
N LEU A 116 -10.39 14.89 -7.53
CA LEU A 116 -9.88 13.66 -8.12
C LEU A 116 -9.50 13.90 -9.57
N MET A 117 -8.31 13.44 -9.95
CA MET A 117 -7.84 13.38 -11.33
C MET A 117 -7.51 11.93 -11.71
N ILE A 118 -7.96 11.52 -12.89
CA ILE A 118 -7.65 10.23 -13.51
C ILE A 118 -6.93 10.52 -14.82
N ASN A 119 -5.72 10.00 -15.01
CA ASN A 119 -4.85 10.30 -16.16
C ASN A 119 -4.71 11.81 -16.38
N ASP A 120 -4.44 12.54 -15.29
CA ASP A 120 -4.26 13.99 -15.26
C ASP A 120 -5.50 14.81 -15.71
N SER A 121 -6.66 14.16 -15.89
CA SER A 121 -7.94 14.81 -16.20
C SER A 121 -8.85 14.83 -14.97
N PRO A 122 -9.50 15.96 -14.64
CA PRO A 122 -10.46 16.01 -13.54
C PRO A 122 -11.59 14.98 -13.71
N ASN A 123 -11.92 14.26 -12.64
CA ASN A 123 -13.06 13.35 -12.59
C ASN A 123 -14.09 13.88 -11.61
N TYR A 124 -15.26 14.27 -12.14
CA TYR A 124 -16.38 14.82 -11.36
C TYR A 124 -17.45 13.76 -11.04
N GLY A 125 -17.06 12.50 -10.88
CA GLY A 125 -17.95 11.37 -10.62
C GLY A 125 -18.52 10.70 -11.88
N THR A 126 -18.15 11.16 -13.07
CA THR A 126 -18.50 10.51 -14.34
C THR A 126 -17.72 9.20 -14.49
N PRO A 127 -18.38 8.08 -14.88
CA PRO A 127 -17.68 6.85 -15.20
C PRO A 127 -16.67 7.06 -16.33
N ILE A 128 -15.49 6.47 -16.19
CA ILE A 128 -14.41 6.51 -17.18
C ILE A 128 -14.19 5.12 -17.77
N TYR A 129 -14.06 5.05 -19.09
CA TYR A 129 -13.72 3.81 -19.78
C TYR A 129 -12.22 3.57 -19.74
N LEU A 130 -11.78 2.43 -19.24
CA LEU A 130 -10.38 2.03 -19.16
C LEU A 130 -10.20 0.64 -19.79
N ASN A 131 -9.03 0.41 -20.40
CA ASN A 131 -8.71 -0.86 -21.06
C ASN A 131 -7.86 -1.76 -20.17
N ALA A 132 -8.12 -3.06 -20.19
CA ALA A 132 -7.23 -4.04 -19.57
C ALA A 132 -5.80 -3.91 -20.13
N GLY A 133 -4.80 -3.99 -19.26
CA GLY A 133 -3.39 -3.77 -19.57
C GLY A 133 -2.96 -2.30 -19.56
N GLN A 134 -3.88 -1.35 -19.47
CA GLN A 134 -3.56 0.07 -19.28
C GLN A 134 -3.10 0.33 -17.85
N VAL A 135 -2.19 1.28 -17.68
CA VAL A 135 -1.87 1.89 -16.37
C VAL A 135 -2.63 3.21 -16.24
N ALA A 136 -3.48 3.32 -15.22
CA ALA A 136 -4.21 4.55 -14.91
C ALA A 136 -3.52 5.31 -13.78
N LYS A 137 -3.24 6.60 -13.99
CA LYS A 137 -2.72 7.50 -12.95
C LYS A 137 -3.88 8.08 -12.15
N ILE A 138 -3.82 7.96 -10.83
CA ILE A 138 -4.77 8.55 -9.90
C ILE A 138 -4.04 9.64 -9.12
N LYS A 139 -4.57 10.87 -9.16
CA LYS A 139 -4.12 11.97 -8.32
C LYS A 139 -5.31 12.47 -7.51
N PHE A 140 -5.25 12.25 -6.20
CA PHE A 140 -6.28 12.64 -5.25
C PHE A 140 -5.76 13.75 -4.35
N GLU A 141 -6.38 14.93 -4.46
CA GLU A 141 -6.08 16.10 -3.63
C GLU A 141 -7.14 16.25 -2.56
N SER A 142 -6.73 16.50 -1.33
CA SER A 142 -7.61 16.93 -0.24
C SER A 142 -6.99 18.09 0.54
N TRP A 143 -7.82 19.02 1.01
CA TRP A 143 -7.33 20.23 1.67
C TRP A 143 -8.29 20.81 2.71
N ASP A 144 -7.70 21.49 3.68
CA ASP A 144 -8.34 22.33 4.69
C ASP A 144 -7.85 23.77 4.49
N ILE A 145 -8.78 24.73 4.36
CA ILE A 145 -8.50 26.17 4.22
C ILE A 145 -8.83 26.98 5.48
N GLY A 146 -8.88 26.35 6.64
CA GLY A 146 -9.13 27.00 7.93
C GLY A 146 -10.59 27.31 8.21
N GLN A 147 -11.55 26.72 7.48
CA GLN A 147 -12.96 26.83 7.83
C GLN A 147 -13.28 25.95 9.04
N ILE A 148 -14.25 26.40 9.84
CA ILE A 148 -14.63 25.83 11.14
C ILE A 148 -15.15 24.40 10.94
N ILE A 149 -14.24 23.43 10.92
CA ILE A 149 -14.60 22.02 11.08
C ILE A 149 -14.46 21.74 12.56
N ASP A 150 -15.57 21.35 13.19
CA ASP A 150 -15.58 20.92 14.59
C ASP A 150 -14.43 19.93 14.84
N PRO A 151 -13.47 20.26 15.71
CA PRO A 151 -12.29 19.43 15.97
C PRO A 151 -12.66 18.03 16.50
N THR A 152 -13.91 17.81 16.94
CA THR A 152 -14.40 16.49 17.37
C THR A 152 -14.79 15.57 16.21
N SER A 153 -15.11 16.11 15.04
CA SER A 153 -15.62 15.33 13.89
C SER A 153 -14.52 14.57 13.14
N GLY A 154 -13.26 14.95 13.31
CA GLY A 154 -12.11 14.45 12.55
C GLY A 154 -12.15 14.79 11.06
N LEU A 155 -11.01 15.12 10.49
CA LEU A 155 -10.81 15.43 9.07
C LEU A 155 -10.61 14.13 8.28
N TYR A 156 -11.38 13.92 7.22
CA TYR A 156 -11.21 12.74 6.37
C TYR A 156 -11.53 13.04 4.90
N SER A 157 -10.88 12.28 4.03
CA SER A 157 -11.07 12.29 2.58
C SER A 157 -10.83 10.90 2.04
N HIS A 158 -11.85 10.28 1.48
CA HIS A 158 -11.85 8.91 0.99
C HIS A 158 -12.16 8.89 -0.51
N ILE A 159 -11.64 7.88 -1.20
CA ILE A 159 -11.94 7.54 -2.57
C ILE A 159 -12.36 6.08 -2.69
N GLN A 160 -13.45 5.85 -3.40
CA GLN A 160 -13.99 4.53 -3.64
C GLN A 160 -14.26 4.35 -5.13
N TRP A 161 -14.36 3.11 -5.57
CA TRP A 161 -14.60 2.77 -6.97
C TRP A 161 -15.66 1.67 -7.16
N ILE A 162 -16.15 1.56 -8.38
CA ILE A 162 -16.87 0.40 -8.92
C ILE A 162 -16.11 -0.03 -10.17
N THR A 163 -15.65 -1.28 -10.20
CA THR A 163 -14.99 -1.90 -11.36
C THR A 163 -16.03 -2.53 -12.30
N PRO A 164 -15.66 -2.87 -13.56
CA PRO A 164 -16.56 -3.58 -14.47
C PRO A 164 -17.15 -4.87 -13.86
N SER A 165 -16.32 -5.69 -13.22
CA SER A 165 -16.74 -6.95 -12.56
C SER A 165 -17.67 -6.78 -11.37
N MET A 166 -17.72 -5.60 -10.76
CA MET A 166 -18.63 -5.32 -9.64
C MET A 166 -20.07 -5.06 -10.13
N ARG A 167 -20.27 -4.75 -11.41
CA ARG A 167 -21.60 -4.42 -11.95
C ARG A 167 -22.50 -5.67 -11.97
N PRO A 168 -23.81 -5.53 -11.66
CA PRO A 168 -24.59 -4.29 -11.61
C PRO A 168 -24.61 -3.55 -10.26
N THR A 169 -23.69 -3.84 -9.32
CA THR A 169 -23.71 -3.18 -8.00
C THR A 169 -23.65 -1.66 -8.10
N THR A 170 -24.27 -1.01 -7.12
CA THR A 170 -24.16 0.44 -6.87
C THR A 170 -23.29 0.73 -5.64
N ASN A 171 -22.82 -0.31 -4.95
CA ASN A 171 -21.99 -0.19 -3.77
C ASN A 171 -20.53 0.07 -4.18
N TYR A 172 -20.02 1.24 -3.80
CA TYR A 172 -18.63 1.61 -4.00
C TYR A 172 -17.74 0.88 -2.98
N ALA A 173 -16.60 0.36 -3.44
CA ALA A 173 -15.59 -0.27 -2.61
C ALA A 173 -14.34 0.62 -2.50
N SER A 174 -13.60 0.54 -1.39
CA SER A 174 -12.29 1.19 -1.31
C SER A 174 -11.32 0.60 -2.34
N ILE A 175 -10.42 1.45 -2.85
CA ILE A 175 -9.36 0.98 -3.76
C ILE A 175 -8.30 0.25 -2.91
N PRO A 176 -8.02 -1.04 -3.18
CA PRO A 176 -7.08 -1.81 -2.37
C PRO A 176 -5.65 -1.27 -2.50
N LEU A 177 -4.86 -1.32 -1.41
CA LEU A 177 -3.44 -0.91 -1.42
C LEU A 177 -2.64 -1.67 -2.48
N GLU A 178 -2.90 -2.97 -2.64
CA GLU A 178 -2.27 -3.85 -3.61
C GLU A 178 -2.54 -3.49 -5.08
N LYS A 179 -3.52 -2.62 -5.33
CA LYS A 179 -3.83 -2.09 -6.66
C LYS A 179 -3.15 -0.75 -6.93
N LEU A 180 -2.55 -0.12 -5.92
CA LEU A 180 -1.89 1.17 -6.02
C LEU A 180 -0.38 0.97 -6.14
N TYR A 181 0.23 1.61 -7.13
CA TYR A 181 1.66 1.60 -7.37
C TYR A 181 2.22 3.02 -7.28
N THR A 182 3.45 3.16 -6.83
CA THR A 182 4.07 4.50 -6.70
C THR A 182 4.71 5.01 -7.99
N THR A 183 4.86 4.16 -9.01
CA THR A 183 5.50 4.50 -10.29
C THR A 183 4.64 4.14 -11.51
N PRO A 184 4.76 4.89 -12.62
CA PRO A 184 4.03 4.61 -13.86
C PRO A 184 4.58 3.38 -14.59
N ASP A 185 5.88 3.12 -14.42
CA ASP A 185 6.53 1.94 -14.95
C ASP A 185 6.20 0.74 -14.06
N LEU A 186 5.35 -0.15 -14.58
CA LEU A 186 4.95 -1.41 -13.95
C LEU A 186 5.63 -2.62 -14.60
N GLN A 187 6.46 -2.43 -15.64
CA GLN A 187 7.04 -3.51 -16.45
C GLN A 187 8.59 -3.48 -16.53
N GLY A 188 9.25 -2.40 -16.11
CA GLY A 188 10.70 -2.20 -16.18
C GLY A 188 11.38 -1.92 -14.84
N VAL A 189 10.64 -2.02 -13.74
CA VAL A 189 11.26 -2.07 -12.42
C VAL A 189 11.80 -3.50 -12.30
N GLU A 190 13.12 -3.67 -12.41
CA GLU A 190 13.78 -4.74 -11.68
C GLU A 190 13.17 -4.64 -10.29
N VAL A 191 12.36 -5.64 -9.91
CA VAL A 191 11.77 -5.70 -8.60
C VAL A 191 12.98 -5.81 -7.68
N GLU A 192 13.54 -4.67 -7.28
CA GLU A 192 13.97 -4.52 -5.91
C GLU A 192 12.70 -4.84 -5.17
N THR A 193 12.60 -6.14 -4.85
CA THR A 193 11.86 -6.64 -3.73
C THR A 193 12.15 -5.54 -2.73
N PRO A 194 11.16 -4.78 -2.25
CA PRO A 194 11.43 -3.94 -1.12
C PRO A 194 12.10 -4.87 -0.10
N GLU A 195 12.66 -4.37 0.98
CA GLU A 195 12.79 -5.24 2.14
C GLU A 195 11.38 -5.73 2.65
N LYS A 196 10.37 -5.92 1.77
CA LYS A 196 9.41 -7.02 1.79
C LYS A 196 10.20 -8.27 2.14
N LEU A 197 10.00 -8.68 3.37
CA LEU A 197 9.98 -10.09 3.67
C LEU A 197 9.16 -10.81 2.60
N VAL A 198 9.85 -11.61 1.78
CA VAL A 198 9.23 -12.55 0.84
C VAL A 198 8.16 -13.34 1.61
N ASN A 199 8.51 -13.73 2.83
CA ASN A 199 7.66 -14.51 3.71
C ASN A 199 7.21 -13.74 4.95
N GLY A 200 5.91 -13.60 5.14
CA GLY A 200 5.37 -12.89 6.29
C GLY A 200 3.96 -12.35 6.10
N VAL A 201 3.65 -11.35 6.89
CA VAL A 201 2.33 -10.73 7.02
C VAL A 201 2.44 -9.22 6.93
N HIS A 202 1.42 -8.59 6.35
CA HIS A 202 1.18 -7.17 6.52
C HIS A 202 0.28 -6.96 7.74
N SER A 203 0.83 -6.30 8.76
CA SER A 203 0.14 -6.03 10.03
C SER A 203 -0.27 -4.57 10.11
N VAL A 204 -1.54 -4.33 10.45
CA VAL A 204 -2.07 -3.02 10.85
C VAL A 204 -2.47 -3.13 12.31
N TYR A 205 -1.85 -2.30 13.14
CA TYR A 205 -2.18 -2.16 14.55
C TYR A 205 -3.03 -0.91 14.73
N GLN A 206 -4.09 -1.04 15.52
CA GLN A 206 -5.00 0.04 15.86
C GLN A 206 -5.13 0.12 17.37
N LYS A 207 -5.31 1.34 17.89
CA LYS A 207 -5.56 1.60 19.31
C LYS A 207 -7.02 2.00 19.49
N ARG A 208 -7.67 1.46 20.52
CA ARG A 208 -9.04 1.83 20.86
C ARG A 208 -9.03 3.12 21.62
N ASN A 209 -9.85 4.06 21.18
CA ASN A 209 -10.25 5.18 22.01
C ASN A 209 -11.30 4.69 23.02
N THR A 210 -10.97 4.68 24.31
CA THR A 210 -11.86 4.14 25.35
C THR A 210 -13.11 4.99 25.60
N GLN A 211 -13.10 6.27 25.22
CA GLN A 211 -14.25 7.17 25.38
C GLN A 211 -15.27 7.01 24.25
N SER A 212 -14.81 6.90 23.00
CA SER A 212 -15.69 6.77 21.83
C SER A 212 -15.92 5.33 21.37
N GLY A 213 -15.13 4.39 21.86
CA GLY A 213 -15.14 2.99 21.46
C GLY A 213 -14.55 2.71 20.08
N GLN A 214 -14.11 3.73 19.34
CA GLN A 214 -13.59 3.64 17.97
C GLN A 214 -12.13 3.13 17.93
N TRP A 215 -11.74 2.61 16.76
CA TRP A 215 -10.38 2.12 16.49
C TRP A 215 -9.63 3.15 15.63
N ASP A 216 -8.48 3.62 16.14
CA ASP A 216 -7.61 4.55 15.44
C ASP A 216 -6.36 3.81 14.94
N ASN A 217 -5.95 4.06 13.69
CA ASN A 217 -4.73 3.47 13.14
C ASN A 217 -3.50 3.92 13.94
N PHE A 218 -2.70 2.96 14.41
CA PHE A 218 -1.49 3.20 15.18
C PHE A 218 -0.24 3.03 14.30
N VAL A 219 -0.06 1.86 13.69
CA VAL A 219 1.06 1.60 12.77
C VAL A 219 0.68 0.54 11.75
N SER A 220 1.32 0.59 10.58
CA SER A 220 1.23 -0.44 9.55
C SER A 220 2.65 -0.88 9.15
N VAL A 221 2.90 -2.18 9.18
CA VAL A 221 4.25 -2.74 9.03
C VAL A 221 4.21 -4.12 8.38
N TYR A 222 5.27 -4.47 7.67
CA TYR A 222 5.50 -5.83 7.15
C TYR A 222 6.36 -6.61 8.15
N GLU A 223 5.94 -7.81 8.52
CA GLU A 223 6.58 -8.60 9.58
C GLU A 223 6.90 -10.02 9.15
N ALA A 224 8.05 -10.53 9.60
CA ALA A 224 8.54 -11.90 9.37
C ALA A 224 7.83 -12.89 10.30
N LYS A 225 6.51 -12.80 10.37
CA LYS A 225 5.67 -13.48 11.35
C LYS A 225 4.60 -14.28 10.65
N THR A 226 4.10 -15.31 11.33
CA THR A 226 2.92 -16.03 10.86
C THR A 226 1.65 -15.23 11.12
N LEU A 227 0.53 -15.79 10.66
CA LEU A 227 -0.81 -15.32 10.98
C LEU A 227 -1.22 -15.62 12.44
N ASP A 228 -0.30 -16.13 13.26
CA ASP A 228 -0.53 -16.35 14.68
C ASP A 228 -0.19 -15.12 15.52
N SER A 229 -0.82 -15.02 16.68
CA SER A 229 -0.59 -13.96 17.66
C SER A 229 -0.67 -14.57 19.05
N SER A 230 0.32 -14.28 19.89
CA SER A 230 0.31 -14.62 21.31
C SER A 230 1.03 -13.51 22.07
N TYR A 231 0.25 -12.71 22.78
CA TYR A 231 0.67 -11.50 23.47
C TYR A 231 0.08 -11.55 24.88
N ARG A 232 0.69 -12.37 25.74
CA ARG A 232 0.22 -12.55 27.13
C ARG A 232 0.62 -11.39 28.04
N LEU A 233 1.92 -11.10 28.07
CA LEU A 233 2.53 -10.10 28.96
C LEU A 233 3.44 -9.14 28.18
N THR A 234 3.24 -9.07 26.87
CA THR A 234 4.03 -8.25 25.97
C THR A 234 3.08 -7.42 25.12
N GLU A 235 3.46 -6.18 24.87
CA GLU A 235 2.72 -5.36 23.92
C GLU A 235 2.80 -6.01 22.52
N PRO A 236 1.69 -6.05 21.75
CA PRO A 236 1.72 -6.59 20.39
C PRO A 236 2.65 -5.82 19.45
N TYR A 237 2.88 -4.54 19.78
CA TYR A 237 3.81 -3.65 19.12
C TYR A 237 4.29 -2.59 20.13
N PRO A 238 5.56 -2.15 20.09
CA PRO A 238 6.08 -1.16 21.05
C PRO A 238 5.21 0.10 21.16
N ASN A 239 4.89 0.50 22.38
CA ASN A 239 4.07 1.66 22.75
C ASN A 239 2.59 1.58 22.34
N LEU A 240 2.13 0.45 21.79
CA LEU A 240 0.71 0.26 21.49
C LEU A 240 -0.12 0.23 22.79
N GLY A 241 0.45 -0.35 23.84
CA GLY A 241 -0.22 -0.70 25.08
C GLY A 241 -0.56 -2.19 25.14
N TYR A 242 -0.77 -2.67 26.37
CA TYR A 242 -1.13 -4.07 26.65
C TYR A 242 -2.61 -4.38 26.41
N ARG A 243 -3.48 -3.37 26.24
CA ARG A 243 -4.94 -3.50 26.15
C ARG A 243 -5.50 -2.45 25.21
N ASN A 244 -6.79 -2.56 24.88
CA ASN A 244 -7.47 -1.60 24.01
C ASN A 244 -6.78 -1.48 22.64
N PHE A 245 -6.50 -2.62 22.01
CA PHE A 245 -5.84 -2.66 20.71
C PHE A 245 -6.56 -3.63 19.78
N LYS A 246 -6.38 -3.41 18.48
CA LYS A 246 -6.83 -4.29 17.42
C LYS A 246 -5.64 -4.56 16.49
N ILE A 247 -5.48 -5.81 16.10
CA ILE A 247 -4.46 -6.26 15.17
C ILE A 247 -5.18 -6.83 13.97
N ILE A 248 -4.81 -6.33 12.80
CA ILE A 248 -5.27 -6.84 11.51
C ILE A 248 -4.03 -7.38 10.84
N LYS A 249 -3.97 -8.68 10.52
CA LYS A 249 -2.90 -9.21 9.68
C LYS A 249 -3.46 -9.74 8.37
N THR A 250 -2.75 -9.45 7.30
CA THR A 250 -3.05 -9.92 5.95
C THR A 250 -1.85 -10.68 5.43
N ALA A 251 -2.08 -11.87 4.88
CA ALA A 251 -1.11 -12.60 4.09
C ALA A 251 -1.75 -13.14 2.82
N TYR A 252 -0.89 -13.41 1.85
CA TYR A 252 -1.23 -14.00 0.57
C TYR A 252 -0.63 -15.40 0.51
N ILE A 253 -1.43 -16.37 0.10
CA ILE A 253 -1.06 -17.78 0.08
C ILE A 253 -1.20 -18.28 -1.35
N PRO A 254 -0.09 -18.60 -2.06
CA PRO A 254 -0.18 -19.28 -3.33
C PRO A 254 -0.77 -20.68 -3.15
N ILE A 255 -1.81 -20.97 -3.92
CA ILE A 255 -2.50 -22.25 -3.92
C ILE A 255 -1.80 -23.17 -4.91
N THR A 256 -1.16 -24.22 -4.39
CA THR A 256 -0.37 -25.16 -5.20
C THR A 256 -1.17 -26.39 -5.61
N GLU A 257 -2.32 -26.65 -4.98
CA GLU A 257 -3.19 -27.78 -5.29
C GLU A 257 -4.65 -27.33 -5.35
N SER A 258 -5.39 -27.83 -6.35
CA SER A 258 -6.82 -27.57 -6.45
C SER A 258 -7.58 -28.48 -5.47
N GLY A 259 -8.54 -27.93 -4.74
CA GLY A 259 -9.43 -28.71 -3.89
C GLY A 259 -10.04 -27.92 -2.73
N THR A 260 -10.64 -28.66 -1.79
CA THR A 260 -11.32 -28.09 -0.64
C THR A 260 -10.35 -27.80 0.52
N TYR A 261 -10.08 -26.51 0.73
CA TYR A 261 -9.37 -26.00 1.89
C TYR A 261 -10.33 -25.69 3.04
N SER A 262 -9.87 -25.84 4.27
CA SER A 262 -10.61 -25.40 5.46
C SER A 262 -9.71 -24.52 6.30
N PHE A 263 -10.09 -23.27 6.53
CA PHE A 263 -9.37 -22.37 7.42
C PHE A 263 -10.09 -22.33 8.76
N SER A 264 -9.37 -22.43 9.86
CA SER A 264 -9.92 -22.38 11.20
C SER A 264 -9.13 -21.38 12.03
N MET A 265 -9.83 -20.66 12.91
CA MET A 265 -9.21 -19.74 13.84
C MET A 265 -9.63 -20.08 15.26
N THR A 266 -8.68 -20.05 16.17
CA THR A 266 -8.93 -20.18 17.61
C THR A 266 -8.32 -18.99 18.32
N GLY A 267 -9.10 -18.31 19.17
CA GLY A 267 -8.60 -17.21 19.99
C GLY A 267 -9.48 -16.98 21.22
N ASN A 268 -8.95 -16.25 22.20
CA ASN A 268 -9.62 -15.97 23.47
C ASN A 268 -10.34 -14.61 23.53
N LEU A 269 -10.28 -13.83 22.45
CA LEU A 269 -10.83 -12.48 22.35
C LEU A 269 -11.68 -12.34 21.08
N GLY A 270 -12.29 -11.17 20.88
CA GLY A 270 -13.05 -10.91 19.68
C GLY A 270 -12.18 -11.05 18.44
N TYR A 271 -12.68 -11.79 17.45
CA TYR A 271 -11.93 -12.15 16.27
C TYR A 271 -12.81 -12.18 15.01
N ASN A 272 -12.19 -12.02 13.85
CA ASN A 272 -12.80 -12.24 12.54
C ASN A 272 -11.76 -12.82 11.58
N LEU A 273 -12.14 -13.82 10.80
CA LEU A 273 -11.31 -14.40 9.74
C LEU A 273 -11.99 -14.15 8.41
N MET A 274 -11.21 -13.69 7.43
CA MET A 274 -11.65 -13.45 6.07
C MET A 274 -10.70 -14.16 5.10
N VAL A 275 -11.28 -14.83 4.12
CA VAL A 275 -10.55 -15.43 2.99
C VAL A 275 -11.11 -14.82 1.71
N ASN A 276 -10.23 -14.26 0.89
CA ASN A 276 -10.59 -13.48 -0.30
C ASN A 276 -11.61 -12.38 0.00
N ASP A 277 -11.38 -11.66 1.11
CA ASP A 277 -12.22 -10.57 1.61
C ASP A 277 -13.66 -10.96 1.98
N LEU A 278 -13.98 -12.26 2.03
CA LEU A 278 -15.26 -12.79 2.53
C LEU A 278 -15.08 -13.39 3.93
N PRO A 279 -16.01 -13.17 4.87
CA PRO A 279 -15.98 -13.83 6.18
C PRO A 279 -15.90 -15.36 6.06
N ASN A 280 -14.97 -15.97 6.77
CA ASN A 280 -14.77 -17.41 6.80
C ASN A 280 -14.84 -17.91 8.26
N TYR A 281 -15.96 -18.54 8.61
CA TYR A 281 -16.25 -19.03 9.95
C TYR A 281 -15.97 -20.54 10.09
N GLY A 282 -14.86 -21.02 9.50
CA GLY A 282 -14.55 -22.45 9.48
C GLY A 282 -15.19 -23.21 8.31
N THR A 283 -15.86 -22.50 7.41
CA THR A 283 -16.52 -23.10 6.24
C THR A 283 -15.47 -23.55 5.21
N PRO A 284 -15.54 -24.80 4.72
CA PRO A 284 -14.68 -25.26 3.65
C PRO A 284 -14.86 -24.43 2.38
N LEU A 285 -13.76 -24.11 1.71
CA LEU A 285 -13.71 -23.32 0.49
C LEU A 285 -12.95 -24.10 -0.59
N TYR A 286 -13.52 -24.16 -1.79
CA TYR A 286 -12.82 -24.71 -2.94
C TYR A 286 -11.87 -23.67 -3.53
N LEU A 287 -10.61 -24.05 -3.70
CA LEU A 287 -9.56 -23.20 -4.27
C LEU A 287 -8.88 -23.93 -5.44
N ASN A 288 -8.56 -23.23 -6.52
CA ASN A 288 -7.83 -23.72 -7.68
C ASN A 288 -6.32 -23.52 -7.52
N ALA A 289 -5.52 -24.50 -7.95
CA ALA A 289 -4.08 -24.34 -8.12
C ALA A 289 -3.76 -23.16 -9.05
N GLY A 290 -2.68 -22.43 -8.75
CA GLY A 290 -2.22 -21.26 -9.52
C GLY A 290 -2.88 -19.94 -9.11
N GLN A 291 -3.91 -19.95 -8.26
CA GLN A 291 -4.44 -18.70 -7.68
C GLN A 291 -3.69 -18.32 -6.39
N VAL A 292 -3.86 -17.08 -5.97
CA VAL A 292 -3.37 -16.58 -4.67
C VAL A 292 -4.56 -16.28 -3.77
N ALA A 293 -4.64 -16.96 -2.62
CA ALA A 293 -5.66 -16.69 -1.62
C ALA A 293 -5.22 -15.57 -0.67
N LYS A 294 -6.08 -14.58 -0.46
CA LYS A 294 -5.85 -13.50 0.52
C LYS A 294 -6.47 -13.92 1.84
N VAL A 295 -5.64 -14.15 2.86
CA VAL A 295 -6.10 -14.47 4.22
C VAL A 295 -5.88 -13.26 5.09
N LYS A 296 -6.99 -12.70 5.58
CA LYS A 296 -7.01 -11.53 6.47
C LYS A 296 -7.68 -11.93 7.76
N TYR A 297 -7.05 -11.65 8.89
CA TYR A 297 -7.73 -11.79 10.17
C TYR A 297 -7.62 -10.54 11.00
N GLU A 298 -8.59 -10.38 11.87
CA GLU A 298 -8.71 -9.31 12.82
C GLU A 298 -8.88 -9.92 14.19
N VAL A 299 -8.16 -9.39 15.17
CA VAL A 299 -8.31 -9.75 16.58
C VAL A 299 -8.22 -8.48 17.41
N TRP A 300 -9.03 -8.38 18.47
CA TRP A 300 -9.08 -7.18 19.28
C TRP A 300 -9.27 -7.44 20.77
N ASP A 301 -8.58 -6.65 21.59
CA ASP A 301 -8.78 -6.54 23.03
C ASP A 301 -9.46 -5.20 23.32
N ILE A 302 -10.65 -5.22 23.93
CA ILE A 302 -11.44 -4.03 24.29
C ILE A 302 -11.32 -3.65 25.78
N GLY A 303 -10.36 -4.24 26.50
CA GLY A 303 -10.01 -3.89 27.86
C GLY A 303 -10.94 -4.45 28.94
N GLN A 304 -11.90 -5.33 28.60
CA GLN A 304 -12.94 -5.77 29.55
C GLN A 304 -12.50 -6.81 30.60
N ILE A 305 -11.36 -7.48 30.41
CA ILE A 305 -10.96 -8.61 31.26
C ILE A 305 -9.99 -8.15 32.36
N ASN A 306 -10.46 -7.98 33.59
CA ASN A 306 -9.64 -7.50 34.72
C ASN A 306 -8.68 -8.57 35.28
N ASP A 307 -7.95 -9.26 34.40
CA ASP A 307 -6.88 -10.20 34.76
C ASP A 307 -5.59 -9.75 34.03
N PRO A 308 -4.53 -9.38 34.77
CA PRO A 308 -3.25 -8.93 34.20
C PRO A 308 -2.45 -10.07 33.55
N THR A 309 -2.82 -11.33 33.77
CA THR A 309 -2.24 -12.50 33.11
C THR A 309 -2.99 -12.87 31.83
N PHE A 310 -4.15 -12.24 31.61
CA PHE A 310 -4.95 -12.41 30.42
C PHE A 310 -4.36 -11.58 29.30
N GLY A 311 -3.78 -12.25 28.32
CA GLY A 311 -3.42 -11.60 27.08
C GLY A 311 -3.86 -12.38 25.86
N LEU A 312 -3.74 -11.72 24.72
CA LEU A 312 -4.36 -12.13 23.48
C LEU A 312 -3.64 -13.33 22.91
N TYR A 313 -4.40 -14.36 22.52
CA TYR A 313 -3.91 -15.31 21.53
C TYR A 313 -4.92 -15.49 20.41
N SER A 314 -4.40 -15.64 19.19
CA SER A 314 -5.13 -16.02 18.00
C SER A 314 -4.25 -16.93 17.16
N HIS A 315 -4.79 -18.05 16.74
CA HIS A 315 -4.11 -19.05 15.95
C HIS A 315 -4.90 -19.34 14.71
N ILE A 316 -4.25 -19.29 13.55
CA ILE A 316 -4.87 -19.58 12.27
C ILE A 316 -4.25 -20.84 11.71
N LYS A 317 -5.12 -21.79 11.44
CA LYS A 317 -4.76 -23.12 10.97
C LYS A 317 -5.55 -23.45 9.73
N TRP A 318 -5.03 -24.38 8.93
CA TRP A 318 -5.69 -24.86 7.73
C TRP A 318 -5.68 -26.39 7.63
N ILE A 319 -6.55 -26.88 6.77
CA ILE A 319 -6.50 -28.23 6.19
C ILE A 319 -6.44 -28.02 4.69
N THR A 320 -5.41 -28.55 4.05
CA THR A 320 -5.26 -28.54 2.59
C THR A 320 -5.86 -29.81 1.97
N PRO A 321 -6.11 -29.83 0.65
CA PRO A 321 -6.58 -31.03 -0.05
C PRO A 321 -5.71 -32.27 0.21
N SER A 322 -4.38 -32.12 0.15
CA SER A 322 -3.41 -33.21 0.41
C SER A 322 -3.43 -33.75 1.84
N MET A 323 -3.91 -32.98 2.81
CA MET A 323 -4.01 -33.44 4.20
C MET A 323 -5.21 -34.36 4.46
N ARG A 324 -6.19 -34.41 3.53
CA ARG A 324 -7.40 -35.22 3.73
C ARG A 324 -7.07 -36.72 3.68
N PRO A 325 -7.70 -37.55 4.53
CA PRO A 325 -8.94 -37.29 5.29
C PRO A 325 -8.76 -36.65 6.67
N THR A 326 -7.56 -36.17 7.03
CA THR A 326 -7.29 -35.58 8.35
C THR A 326 -8.25 -34.43 8.66
N THR A 327 -8.77 -34.40 9.88
CA THR A 327 -9.63 -33.32 10.40
C THR A 327 -8.88 -32.38 11.35
N THR A 328 -7.63 -32.68 11.66
CA THR A 328 -6.77 -31.85 12.51
C THR A 328 -6.14 -30.73 11.69
N PRO A 329 -6.51 -29.45 11.92
CA PRO A 329 -5.91 -28.35 11.20
C PRO A 329 -4.50 -28.05 11.73
N VAL A 330 -3.59 -27.67 10.84
CA VAL A 330 -2.19 -27.34 11.15
C VAL A 330 -1.92 -25.85 10.96
N PHE A 331 -0.92 -25.30 11.62
CA PHE A 331 -0.49 -23.92 11.40
C PHE A 331 -0.07 -23.69 9.95
N ILE A 332 -0.41 -22.52 9.41
CA ILE A 332 0.06 -22.12 8.09
C ILE A 332 1.51 -21.66 8.25
N PRO A 333 2.48 -22.33 7.61
CA PRO A 333 3.88 -22.08 7.89
C PRO A 333 4.34 -20.78 7.20
N LEU A 334 5.35 -20.11 7.78
CA LEU A 334 5.80 -18.78 7.35
C LEU A 334 6.19 -18.75 5.87
N GLU A 335 6.83 -19.81 5.38
CA GLU A 335 7.26 -19.97 3.99
C GLU A 335 6.10 -20.02 2.97
N LYS A 336 4.86 -20.20 3.43
CA LYS A 336 3.65 -20.17 2.61
C LYS A 336 2.89 -18.84 2.69
N LEU A 337 3.33 -17.92 3.55
CA LEU A 337 2.69 -16.62 3.77
C LEU A 337 3.50 -15.54 3.07
N TYR A 338 2.85 -14.74 2.24
CA TYR A 338 3.48 -13.64 1.52
C TYR A 338 2.85 -12.32 1.92
N THR A 339 3.68 -11.29 2.00
CA THR A 339 3.27 -9.92 2.36
C THR A 339 2.53 -9.20 1.22
N THR A 340 2.53 -9.75 0.01
CA THR A 340 2.05 -9.14 -1.23
C THR A 340 1.35 -10.18 -2.12
N PRO A 341 0.30 -9.81 -2.89
CA PRO A 341 -0.33 -10.73 -3.86
C PRO A 341 0.50 -10.88 -5.13
N ASP A 342 1.35 -9.90 -5.44
CA ASP A 342 2.25 -9.94 -6.57
C ASP A 342 3.46 -10.84 -6.25
N LEU A 343 3.38 -12.08 -6.72
CA LEU A 343 4.40 -13.12 -6.54
C LEU A 343 5.27 -13.31 -7.79
N GLN A 344 5.22 -12.38 -8.75
CA GLN A 344 6.07 -12.48 -9.94
C GLN A 344 7.56 -12.49 -9.53
N GLY A 345 8.28 -13.54 -9.92
CA GLY A 345 9.69 -13.75 -9.57
C GLY A 345 9.95 -14.60 -8.32
N VAL A 346 8.91 -15.01 -7.57
CA VAL A 346 9.06 -16.01 -6.51
C VAL A 346 9.04 -17.40 -7.15
N ALA A 347 10.14 -18.14 -7.07
CA ALA A 347 10.16 -19.55 -7.44
C ALA A 347 9.24 -20.32 -6.47
N LEU A 348 8.11 -20.83 -6.98
CA LEU A 348 7.11 -21.60 -6.24
C LEU A 348 7.51 -23.06 -6.04
#